data_AF-A0A1H1LNT5-F1
#
_entry.id   AF-A0A1H1LNT5-F1
#
_cell.length_a   1.000
_cell.length_b   1.000
_cell.length_c   1.000
_cell.angle_alpha   90.00
_cell.angle_beta   90.00
_cell.angle_gamma   90.00
#
_symmetry.space_group_name_H-M   'P 1'
#
loop_
_entity.id
_entity.type
_entity.pdbx_description
1 polymer ?
#
loop_
_entity_poly.entity_id
_entity_poly.type
_entity_poly.pdbx_seq_one_letter_code
_entity_poly.pdbx_strand_id
1 'polypeptide(L)' 'MSKKNKYDLGDIVKLKSGGPDMTVKDVLTKMNDEFNGSYRCQWFAGKKLDMGVFPEESLVAATTGR' A
#
# COMPACT_ATOMS: atom_id res chain seq x y z
N MET A 1 11.50 10.81 15.79
CA MET A 1 10.16 11.09 15.24
C MET A 1 9.62 9.77 14.72
N SER A 2 8.72 9.11 15.46
CA SER A 2 8.09 7.88 15.00
C SER A 2 7.21 8.21 13.78
N LYS A 3 7.44 7.53 12.66
CA LYS A 3 6.70 7.77 11.41
C LYS A 3 5.32 7.15 11.58
N LYS A 4 4.25 7.94 11.42
CA LYS A 4 2.88 7.41 11.40
C LYS A 4 2.54 6.98 9.97
N ASN A 5 1.94 5.80 9.80
CA ASN A 5 1.47 5.33 8.50
C ASN A 5 0.31 6.21 8.02
N LYS A 6 0.32 6.57 6.73
CA LYS A 6 -0.73 7.33 6.04
C LYS A 6 -1.91 6.46 5.59
N TYR A 7 -1.67 5.21 5.23
CA TYR A 7 -2.69 4.30 4.72
C TYR A 7 -2.90 3.15 5.70
N ASP A 8 -4.14 2.67 5.79
CA ASP A 8 -4.55 1.57 6.65
C ASP A 8 -4.81 0.29 5.84
N LEU A 9 -4.92 -0.84 6.54
CA LEU A 9 -5.25 -2.11 5.91
C LEU A 9 -6.61 -2.03 5.20
N GLY A 10 -6.67 -2.49 3.95
CA GLY A 10 -7.88 -2.43 3.13
C GLY A 10 -8.01 -1.16 2.29
N ASP A 11 -7.18 -0.13 2.52
CA ASP A 11 -7.18 1.06 1.66
C ASP A 11 -6.82 0.68 0.23
N ILE A 12 -7.52 1.32 -0.72
CA ILE A 12 -7.22 1.20 -2.14
C ILE A 12 -6.22 2.28 -2.52
N VAL A 13 -5.07 1.85 -3.00
CA VAL A 13 -3.92 2.69 -3.36
C VAL A 13 -3.42 2.33 -4.75
N LYS A 14 -2.69 3.26 -5.35
CA LYS A 14 -2.07 3.10 -6.67
C LYS A 14 -0.72 3.76 -6.72
N LEU A 15 0.15 3.31 -7.63
CA LEU A 15 1.43 3.97 -7.87
C LEU A 15 1.21 5.35 -8.52
N LYS A 16 2.00 6.34 -8.09
CA LYS A 16 2.05 7.68 -8.69
C LYS A 16 2.34 7.66 -10.19
N SER A 17 3.12 6.69 -10.65
CA SER A 17 3.45 6.47 -12.07
C SER A 17 2.30 5.86 -12.89
N GLY A 18 1.19 5.47 -12.25
CA GLY A 18 0.14 4.67 -12.86
C GLY A 18 0.33 3.16 -12.61
N GLY A 19 -0.73 2.38 -12.87
CA GLY A 19 -0.80 0.96 -12.53
C GLY A 19 -2.24 0.49 -12.24
N PRO A 20 -2.41 -0.77 -11.80
CA PRO A 20 -3.69 -1.23 -11.29
C PRO A 20 -4.00 -0.58 -9.94
N ASP A 21 -5.27 -0.60 -9.56
CA ASP A 21 -5.68 -0.33 -8.18
C ASP A 21 -5.26 -1.52 -7.32
N MET A 22 -4.61 -1.22 -6.20
CA MET A 22 -4.07 -2.20 -5.27
C MET A 22 -4.68 -1.99 -3.88
N THR A 23 -4.75 -3.05 -3.09
CA THR A 23 -5.20 -2.98 -1.70
C THR A 23 -4.00 -3.07 -0.75
N VAL A 24 -3.95 -2.22 0.26
CA VAL A 24 -2.98 -2.35 1.35
C VAL A 24 -3.28 -3.63 2.13
N LYS A 25 -2.35 -4.59 2.06
CA LYS A 25 -2.41 -5.88 2.74
C LYS A 25 -1.70 -5.87 4.08
N ASP A 26 -0.60 -5.12 4.18
CA ASP A 26 0.22 -5.04 5.38
C ASP A 26 0.92 -3.68 5.52
N VAL A 27 1.03 -3.21 6.75
CA VAL A 27 1.77 -2.00 7.13
C VAL A 27 3.09 -2.46 7.72
N LEU A 28 4.18 -2.35 6.96
CA LEU A 28 5.44 -2.94 7.39
C LEU A 28 6.06 -2.13 8.53
N THR A 29 6.35 -2.81 9.63
CA THR A 29 6.98 -2.22 10.82
C THR A 29 8.43 -2.69 10.98
N LYS A 30 9.18 -1.96 11.78
CA LYS A 30 10.52 -2.33 12.27
C LYS A 30 10.38 -3.21 13.52
N MET A 31 11.50 -3.70 14.05
CA MET A 31 11.54 -4.52 15.28
C MET A 31 10.93 -3.85 16.53
N ASN A 32 10.81 -2.53 16.54
CA ASN A 32 10.21 -1.75 17.63
C ASN A 32 8.74 -1.37 17.36
N ASP A 33 8.07 -2.10 16.47
CA ASP A 33 6.68 -1.86 16.02
C ASP A 33 6.45 -0.48 15.36
N GLU A 34 7.50 0.29 15.08
CA GLU A 34 7.38 1.53 14.35
C GLU A 34 7.24 1.28 12.85
N PHE A 35 6.33 2.00 12.20
CA PHE A 35 6.15 1.94 10.76
C PHE A 35 7.48 2.23 10.02
N ASN A 36 7.84 1.34 9.10
CA ASN A 36 9.11 1.41 8.38
C ASN A 36 9.06 2.34 7.16
N GLY A 37 7.88 2.85 6.78
CA GLY A 37 7.69 3.71 5.61
C GLY A 37 7.20 3.00 4.35
N SER A 38 6.94 1.70 4.39
CA SER A 38 6.54 0.89 3.24
C SER A 38 5.31 0.02 3.54
N TYR A 39 4.54 -0.26 2.50
CA TYR A 39 3.35 -1.10 2.57
C TYR A 39 3.53 -2.32 1.69
N ARG A 40 2.98 -3.46 2.13
CA ARG A 40 2.72 -4.57 1.22
C ARG A 40 1.34 -4.38 0.63
N CYS A 41 1.28 -4.28 -0.68
CA CYS A 41 0.03 -4.17 -1.43
C CYS A 41 -0.25 -5.47 -2.18
N GLN A 42 -1.52 -5.77 -2.42
CA GLN A 42 -1.95 -6.87 -3.28
C GLN A 42 -2.96 -6.38 -4.32
N TRP A 43 -2.94 -6.96 -5.51
CA TRP A 43 -3.88 -6.63 -6.58
C TRP A 43 -4.16 -7.83 -7.46
N PHE A 44 -5.18 -7.72 -8.29
CA PHE A 44 -5.48 -8.73 -9.30
C PHE A 44 -4.92 -8.31 -10.66
N ALA A 45 -4.01 -9.11 -11.21
CA ALA A 45 -3.57 -9.03 -12.60
C ALA A 45 -4.38 -10.05 -13.42
N GLY A 46 -5.58 -9.64 -13.84
CA GLY A 46 -6.55 -10.56 -14.44
C GLY A 46 -7.07 -11.57 -13.41
N LYS A 47 -6.77 -12.86 -13.59
CA LYS A 47 -7.18 -13.95 -12.67
C LYS A 47 -6.14 -14.31 -11.61
N LYS A 48 -4.97 -13.66 -11.63
CA LYS A 48 -3.88 -13.94 -10.69
C LYS A 48 -3.86 -12.88 -9.59
N LEU A 49 -3.75 -13.32 -8.34
CA LEU A 49 -3.42 -12.46 -7.22
C LEU A 49 -1.91 -12.20 -7.23
N ASP A 50 -1.53 -10.94 -7.26
CA ASP A 50 -0.15 -10.48 -7.21
C ASP A 50 0.07 -9.57 -5.99
N MET A 51 1.32 -9.43 -5.56
CA MET A 51 1.71 -8.69 -4.36
C MET A 51 3.06 -7.99 -4.55
N GLY A 52 3.20 -6.83 -3.93
CA GLY A 52 4.43 -6.03 -3.99
C GLY A 52 4.60 -5.17 -2.75
N VAL A 53 5.85 -4.80 -2.46
CA VAL A 53 6.16 -3.86 -1.38
C VAL A 53 6.55 -2.53 -2.00
N PHE A 54 5.88 -1.47 -1.57
CA PHE A 54 6.07 -0.12 -2.11
C PHE A 54 6.27 0.89 -0.98
N PRO A 55 7.17 1.88 -1.18
CA PRO A 55 7.33 2.97 -0.23
C PRO A 55 6.08 3.86 -0.25
N GLU A 56 5.70 4.40 0.92
CA GLU A 56 4.54 5.28 1.11
C GLU A 56 4.49 6.43 0.11
N GLU A 57 5.65 7.01 -0.21
CA GLU A 57 5.77 8.13 -1.11
C GLU A 57 5.51 7.79 -2.57
N SER A 58 5.56 6.52 -2.96
CA SER A 58 5.19 6.08 -4.31
C SER A 58 3.70 5.87 -4.48
N LEU A 59 2.94 5.85 -3.38
CA LEU A 59 1.51 5.52 -3.36
C LEU A 59 0.64 6.76 -3.28
N VAL A 60 -0.51 6.70 -3.95
CA VAL A 60 -1.63 7.65 -3.83
C VAL A 60 -2.90 6.89 -3.49
N ALA A 61 -3.78 7.52 -2.71
CA ALA A 61 -5.13 6.98 -2.48
C ALA A 61 -5.87 6.91 -3.81
N ALA A 62 -6.40 5.74 -4.13
CA ALA A 62 -7.28 5.54 -5.26
C ALA A 62 -8.72 5.60 -4.73
N THR A 63 -9.45 6.64 -5.12
CA THR A 63 -10.88 6.70 -4.86
C THR A 63 -11.55 5.62 -5.70
N THR A 64 -11.95 4.51 -5.09
CA THR A 64 -13.03 3.69 -5.65
C THR A 64 -14.27 4.58 -5.64
N GLY A 65 -14.70 5.00 -6.84
CA GLY A 65 -15.96 5.73 -7.01
C GLY A 65 -17.09 4.94 -6.35
N ARG A 66 -17.74 5.55 -5.37
CA ARG A 66 -19.11 5.17 -4.97
C ARG A 66 -20.08 5.77 -5.96
#